data_AF-A0A0F9QRS6-F1
#
_entry.id   AF-A0A0F9QRS6-F1
#
_cell.length_a   1.000
_cell.length_b   1.000
_cell.length_c   1.000
_cell.angle_alpha   90.00
_cell.angle_beta   90.00
_cell.angle_gamma   90.00
#
_symmetry.space_group_name_H-M   'P 1'
#
loop_
_entity.id
_entity.type
_entity.pdbx_description
1 polymer ?
#
loop_
_entity_poly.entity_id
_entity_poly.type
_entity_poly.pdbx_seq_one_letter_code
_entity_poly.pdbx_strand_id
1 'polypeptide(L)' 'MTELKLNIPATLYEKMKKHPEVKWDSIAQSALKRFIEKIEMTEDLTSKSKLTLDDVEEISNEVAKRSWEKHKEYLRNVEK' A
#
# COMPACT_ATOMS: atom_id res chain seq x y z
N MET A 1 -9.82 28.38 2.15
CA MET A 1 -9.91 27.43 1.02
C MET A 1 -8.82 27.77 0.02
N THR A 2 -8.27 26.78 -0.66
CA THR A 2 -7.23 26.92 -1.68
C THR A 2 -7.75 26.38 -3.01
N GLU A 3 -7.32 26.97 -4.13
CA GLU A 3 -7.73 26.56 -5.47
C GLU A 3 -6.64 25.68 -6.10
N LEU A 4 -7.06 24.59 -6.76
CA LEU A 4 -6.19 23.67 -7.50
C LEU A 4 -6.72 23.55 -8.93
N LYS A 5 -5.88 23.85 -9.92
CA LYS A 5 -6.20 23.65 -11.35
C LYS A 5 -5.60 22.34 -11.82
N LEU A 6 -6.44 21.47 -12.36
CA LEU A 6 -6.06 20.15 -12.87
C LEU A 6 -6.24 20.09 -14.38
N ASN A 7 -5.22 19.61 -15.08
CA ASN A 7 -5.34 19.28 -16.49
C ASN A 7 -5.91 17.87 -16.62
N ILE A 8 -7.10 17.77 -17.21
CA ILE A 8 -7.78 16.50 -17.46
C ILE A 8 -7.95 16.28 -18.97
N PRO A 9 -7.87 15.03 -19.46
CA PRO A 9 -8.14 14.72 -20.85
C PRO A 9 -9.54 15.18 -21.28
N ALA A 10 -9.65 15.81 -22.45
CA ALA A 10 -10.93 16.32 -22.96
C ALA A 10 -12.01 15.22 -23.02
N THR A 11 -11.63 14.00 -23.39
CA THR A 11 -12.53 12.84 -23.44
C THR A 11 -13.11 12.45 -22.08
N LEU A 12 -12.36 12.66 -21.00
CA LEU A 12 -12.82 12.42 -19.63
C LEU A 12 -13.75 13.53 -19.18
N TYR A 13 -13.39 14.79 -19.45
CA TYR A 13 -14.21 15.95 -19.11
C TYR A 13 -15.60 15.90 -19.78
N GLU A 14 -15.66 15.49 -21.05
CA GLU A 14 -16.93 15.31 -21.75
C GLU A 14 -17.79 14.19 -21.14
N LYS A 15 -17.19 13.14 -20.56
CA LYS A 15 -17.95 12.14 -19.78
C LYS A 15 -18.45 12.73 -18.47
N MET A 16 -17.63 13.50 -17.76
CA MET A 16 -18.02 14.14 -16.50
C MET A 16 -19.20 15.11 -16.69
N LYS A 17 -19.19 15.90 -17.78
CA LYS A 17 -20.30 16.80 -18.14
C LYS A 17 -21.64 16.11 -18.34
N LYS A 18 -21.64 14.85 -18.80
CA LYS A 18 -22.87 14.05 -18.96
C LYS A 18 -23.50 13.65 -17.63
N HIS A 19 -22.77 13.79 -16.53
CA HIS A 19 -23.18 13.44 -15.18
C HIS A 19 -23.05 14.66 -14.24
N PRO A 20 -23.85 15.72 -14.46
CA PRO A 20 -23.80 16.95 -13.65
C PRO A 20 -24.29 16.73 -12.20
N GLU A 21 -25.03 15.66 -11.94
CA GLU A 21 -25.49 15.26 -10.61
C GLU A 21 -24.33 14.87 -9.68
N VAL A 22 -23.17 14.53 -10.25
CA VAL A 22 -22.00 14.10 -9.50
C VAL A 22 -21.19 15.30 -9.01
N LYS A 23 -20.91 15.33 -7.70
CA LYS A 23 -20.05 16.35 -7.08
C LYS A 23 -18.57 16.04 -7.30
N TRP A 24 -18.09 16.29 -8.52
CA TRP A 24 -16.72 15.97 -8.94
C TRP A 24 -15.63 16.55 -8.03
N ASP A 25 -15.81 17.77 -7.51
CA ASP A 25 -14.86 18.37 -6.57
C ASP A 25 -14.69 17.56 -5.28
N SER A 26 -15.80 17.03 -4.75
CA SER A 26 -15.78 16.22 -3.53
C SER A 26 -15.09 14.86 -3.77
N ILE A 27 -15.29 14.28 -4.95
CA ILE A 27 -14.60 13.06 -5.38
C ILE A 27 -13.10 13.32 -5.50
N ALA A 28 -12.71 14.43 -6.14
CA ALA A 28 -11.31 14.81 -6.29
C ALA A 28 -10.63 15.02 -4.93
N GLN A 29 -11.26 15.76 -4.02
CA GLN A 29 -10.76 15.95 -2.65
C GLN A 29 -10.61 14.63 -1.90
N SER A 30 -11.61 13.74 -2.01
CA SER A 30 -11.57 12.44 -1.35
C SER A 30 -10.46 11.54 -1.91
N ALA A 31 -10.24 11.58 -3.22
CA ALA A 31 -9.17 10.84 -3.87
C ALA A 31 -7.79 11.35 -3.44
N LEU A 32 -7.60 12.68 -3.42
CA LEU A 32 -6.37 13.31 -2.96
C LEU A 32 -6.07 12.96 -1.49
N LYS A 33 -7.07 13.07 -0.61
CA LYS A 33 -6.92 12.71 0.81
C LYS A 33 -6.44 11.27 0.99
N ARG A 34 -7.10 10.31 0.34
CA ARG A 34 -6.72 8.88 0.40
C ARG A 34 -5.33 8.63 -0.15
N PHE A 35 -4.93 9.36 -1.20
CA PHE A 35 -3.61 9.20 -1.79
C PHE A 35 -2.51 9.75 -0.86
N ILE A 36 -2.75 10.90 -0.23
CA ILE A 36 -1.85 11.45 0.79
C ILE A 36 -1.75 10.51 1.99
N GLU A 37 -2.86 10.01 2.53
CA GLU A 37 -2.85 9.03 3.63
C GLU A 37 -2.00 7.80 3.27
N LYS A 38 -2.07 7.32 2.02
CA LYS A 38 -1.24 6.20 1.56
C LYS A 38 0.25 6.55 1.51
N ILE A 39 0.60 7.76 1.04
CA ILE A 39 1.98 8.24 1.03
C ILE A 39 2.48 8.32 2.48
N GLU A 40 1.74 8.98 3.36
CA GLU A 40 2.10 9.18 4.76
C GLU A 40 2.21 7.85 5.53
N MET A 41 1.33 6.87 5.26
CA MET A 41 1.48 5.52 5.84
C MET A 41 2.75 4.83 5.34
N THR A 42 3.11 5.00 4.08
CA THR A 42 4.33 4.43 3.51
C THR A 42 5.56 5.12 4.10
N GLU A 43 5.52 6.44 4.22
CA GLU A 43 6.56 7.24 4.88
C GLU A 43 6.67 6.92 6.37
N ASP A 44 5.58 6.72 7.10
CA ASP A 44 5.61 6.34 8.53
C ASP A 44 6.18 4.93 8.72
N LEU A 45 5.82 3.98 7.86
CA LEU A 45 6.39 2.64 7.85
C LEU A 45 7.89 2.65 7.51
N THR A 46 8.29 3.43 6.50
CA THR A 46 9.69 3.52 6.05
C THR A 46 10.55 4.37 6.99
N SER A 47 10.01 5.42 7.61
CA SER A 47 10.72 6.29 8.56
C SER A 47 10.92 5.65 9.93
N LYS A 48 10.00 4.77 10.36
CA LYS A 48 10.20 3.89 11.53
C LYS A 48 11.04 2.66 11.21
N SER A 49 11.17 2.29 9.94
CA SER A 49 12.01 1.19 9.50
C SER A 49 13.48 1.62 9.46
N LYS A 50 14.22 1.30 10.53
CA LYS A 50 15.69 1.25 10.51
C LYS A 50 16.23 -0.04 9.89
N LEU A 51 15.38 -0.83 9.23
CA LEU A 51 15.80 -2.09 8.63
C LEU A 51 16.80 -1.82 7.51
N THR A 52 18.02 -2.24 7.75
CA THR A 52 19.09 -2.33 6.79
C THR A 52 18.92 -3.60 5.95
N LEU A 53 19.67 -3.73 4.85
CA LEU A 53 19.69 -4.96 4.06
C LEU A 53 20.12 -6.16 4.91
N ASP A 54 21.00 -5.94 5.89
CA ASP A 54 21.47 -6.96 6.82
C ASP A 54 20.34 -7.44 7.75
N ASP A 55 19.49 -6.53 8.24
CA ASP A 55 18.32 -6.88 9.06
C ASP A 55 17.30 -7.73 8.27
N VAL A 56 17.13 -7.43 6.97
CA VAL A 56 16.26 -8.22 6.09
C VAL A 56 16.81 -9.63 5.88
N GLU A 57 18.13 -9.77 5.76
CA GLU A 57 18.80 -11.08 5.63
C GLU A 57 18.67 -11.89 6.93
N GLU A 58 18.87 -11.27 8.10
CA GLU A 58 18.71 -11.92 9.41
C GLU A 58 17.28 -12.43 9.61
N ILE A 59 16.27 -11.59 9.34
CA ILE A 59 14.86 -11.96 9.45
C ILE A 59 14.52 -13.11 8.49
N SER A 60 15.02 -13.06 7.25
CA SER A 60 14.78 -14.09 6.24
C SER A 60 15.34 -15.45 6.67
N ASN A 61 16.56 -15.46 7.21
CA ASN A 61 17.22 -16.65 7.73
C ASN A 61 16.49 -17.22 8.94
N GLU A 62 16.02 -16.37 9.86
CA GLU A 62 15.27 -16.82 11.03
C GLU A 62 13.92 -17.46 10.65
N VAL A 63 13.19 -16.82 9.72
CA VAL A 63 11.90 -17.33 9.21
C VAL A 63 12.10 -18.68 8.50
N ALA A 64 13.12 -18.80 7.65
CA ALA A 64 13.43 -20.05 6.95
C ALA A 64 13.78 -21.17 7.94
N LYS A 65 14.60 -20.87 8.96
CA LYS A 65 14.98 -21.82 10.01
C LYS A 65 13.76 -22.32 10.78
N ARG A 66 12.92 -21.41 11.29
CA ARG A 66 11.70 -21.78 12.04
C ARG A 66 10.71 -22.56 11.18
N SER A 67 10.57 -22.21 9.90
CA SER A 67 9.70 -22.94 8.97
C SER A 67 10.21 -24.36 8.75
N TRP A 68 11.53 -24.53 8.60
CA TRP A 68 12.16 -25.84 8.46
C TRP A 68 12.04 -26.69 9.73
N GLU A 69 12.18 -26.10 10.91
CA GLU A 69 11.99 -26.79 12.19
C GLU A 69 10.57 -27.33 12.34
N LYS A 70 9.56 -26.50 12.07
CA LYS A 70 8.15 -26.94 12.06
C LYS A 70 7.88 -28.02 11.02
N HIS A 71 8.47 -27.90 9.84
CA HIS A 71 8.31 -28.92 8.79
C HIS A 71 8.94 -30.26 9.19
N LYS A 72 10.13 -30.25 9.80
CA LYS A 72 10.76 -31.48 10.34
C LYS A 72 9.93 -32.12 11.44
N GLU A 73 9.36 -31.32 12.34
CA GLU A 73 8.46 -31.81 13.38
C GLU A 73 7.21 -32.46 12.79
N TYR A 74 6.62 -31.83 11.78
CA TYR A 74 5.49 -32.40 11.03
C TYR A 74 5.86 -33.75 10.39
N LEU A 75 6.97 -33.83 9.66
CA LEU A 75 7.41 -35.08 9.03
C LEU A 75 7.64 -36.20 10.06
N ARG A 76 8.27 -35.89 11.20
CA ARG A 76 8.51 -36.85 12.28
C ARG A 76 7.23 -37.39 12.91
N ASN A 77 6.16 -36.61 12.92
CA ASN A 77 4.85 -37.01 13.45
C ASN A 77 4.00 -37.78 12.43
N VAL A 78 4.30 -37.64 11.13
CA VAL A 78 3.63 -38.38 10.05
C VAL A 78 4.30 -39.75 9.79
N GLU A 79 5.58 -39.89 10.11
CA GLU A 79 6.35 -41.14 9.98
C GLU A 79 6.26 -42.08 11.20
N LYS A 80 5.44 -41.75 12.21
CA LYS A 80 5.13 -42.59 13.39
C LYS A 80 3.74 -43.20 13.26
#